data_AF-A0A8S2JSS5-F1
#
_entry.id   AF-A0A8S2JSS5-F1
#
_cell.length_a   1.000
_cell.length_b   1.000
_cell.length_c   1.000
_cell.angle_alpha   90.00
_cell.angle_beta   90.00
_cell.angle_gamma   90.00
#
_symmetry.space_group_name_H-M   'P 1'
#
loop_
_entity.id
_entity.type
_entity.pdbx_description
1 polymer ?
#
loop_
_entity_poly.entity_id
_entity_poly.type
_entity_poly.pdbx_seq_one_letter_code
_entity_poly.pdbx_strand_id
1 'polypeptide(L)'
;MSLEEVRPVINCFCQILSSYGFSMITSEMFCLAKYDQSEATVPLWKLMYELIHFDSNPSSQEITKDIFSQTQKDEIVNLIKSDLYKRGYTYDNFLSLDSNMQKGSRQLLVCLGWLIYHTKFIDKCIKLCLNSISNKNKSDELQNLKYNLIEQITQVKRTNLKVRSRLRAIEQKKLQQNDRMSLFELELYQYPHLISQYLNELEKDDEKLNLFLYWNKHENIFWKWMESVLDQPTTIENHDILSNIDCQNLEAEKQKFNAAIDTLDSALVQIQQLWISNV
;
A
#
# COMPACT_ATOMS: atom_id res chain seq x y z
N MET A 1 -1.47 10.34 -20.92
CA MET A 1 -2.07 9.08 -20.43
C MET A 1 -3.59 9.24 -20.42
N SER A 2 -4.34 8.30 -20.99
CA SER A 2 -5.80 8.42 -21.03
C SER A 2 -6.41 8.06 -19.67
N LEU A 3 -7.50 8.73 -19.29
CA LEU A 3 -8.20 8.44 -18.03
C LEU A 3 -8.79 7.01 -18.01
N GLU A 4 -9.08 6.46 -19.20
CA GLU A 4 -9.64 5.13 -19.41
C GLU A 4 -8.65 4.01 -19.04
N GLU A 5 -7.35 4.22 -19.22
CA GLU A 5 -6.31 3.26 -18.84
C GLU A 5 -6.04 3.26 -17.32
N VAL A 6 -6.13 4.43 -16.69
CA VAL A 6 -5.78 4.62 -15.29
C VAL A 6 -6.89 4.18 -14.35
N ARG A 7 -8.14 4.50 -14.69
CA ARG A 7 -9.30 4.27 -13.82
C ARG A 7 -9.43 2.81 -13.35
N PRO A 8 -9.26 1.78 -14.19
CA PRO A 8 -9.28 0.38 -13.75
C PRO A 8 -8.20 0.05 -12.71
N VAL A 9 -7.00 0.64 -12.83
CA VAL A 9 -5.89 0.41 -11.91
C VAL A 9 -6.14 1.08 -10.56
N ILE A 10 -6.64 2.32 -10.56
CA ILE A 10 -7.04 2.98 -9.31
C ILE A 10 -8.22 2.25 -8.67
N ASN A 11 -9.20 1.77 -9.44
CA ASN A 11 -10.28 0.95 -8.91
C ASN A 11 -9.78 -0.34 -8.27
N CYS A 12 -8.80 -1.01 -8.88
CA CYS A 12 -8.15 -2.17 -8.27
C CYS A 12 -7.50 -1.80 -6.93
N PHE A 13 -6.80 -0.67 -6.85
CA PHE A 13 -6.24 -0.17 -5.59
C PHE A 13 -7.32 0.10 -4.54
N CYS A 14 -8.42 0.76 -4.90
CA CYS A 14 -9.58 0.97 -4.02
C CYS A 14 -10.18 -0.34 -3.52
N GLN A 15 -10.27 -1.37 -4.38
CA GLN A 15 -10.76 -2.69 -3.99
C GLN A 15 -9.81 -3.39 -3.00
N ILE A 16 -8.49 -3.25 -3.20
CA ILE A 16 -7.50 -3.73 -2.22
C ILE A 16 -7.73 -3.05 -0.88
N LEU A 17 -7.80 -1.72 -0.83
CA LEU A 17 -8.08 -0.97 0.40
C LEU A 17 -9.36 -1.46 1.10
N SER A 18 -10.47 -1.56 0.37
CA SER A 18 -11.74 -2.04 0.93
C SER A 18 -11.64 -3.46 1.50
N SER A 19 -10.84 -4.33 0.88
CA SER A 19 -10.64 -5.71 1.35
C SER A 19 -9.88 -5.83 2.68
N TYR A 20 -9.19 -4.76 3.09
CA TYR A 20 -8.49 -4.62 4.38
C TYR A 20 -9.24 -3.73 5.39
N GLY A 21 -10.47 -3.35 5.08
CA GLY A 21 -11.32 -2.61 6.02
C GLY A 21 -11.11 -1.10 6.02
N PHE A 22 -10.38 -0.54 5.06
CA PHE A 22 -10.25 0.91 4.90
C PHE A 22 -11.61 1.58 4.61
N SER A 23 -11.67 2.88 4.79
CA SER A 23 -12.83 3.69 4.41
C SER A 23 -13.05 3.65 2.89
N MET A 24 -14.32 3.72 2.50
CA MET A 24 -14.70 3.73 1.09
C MET A 24 -14.09 4.95 0.40
N ILE A 25 -13.19 4.69 -0.54
CA ILE A 25 -12.59 5.69 -1.42
C ILE A 25 -12.73 5.22 -2.86
N THR A 26 -13.16 6.11 -3.75
CA THR A 26 -13.41 5.80 -5.16
C THR A 26 -12.32 6.38 -6.06
N SER A 27 -12.13 5.83 -7.26
CA SER A 27 -11.20 6.40 -8.25
C SER A 27 -11.52 7.83 -8.66
N GLU A 28 -12.78 8.26 -8.52
CA GLU A 28 -13.19 9.65 -8.72
C GLU A 28 -12.54 10.58 -7.69
N MET A 29 -12.43 10.18 -6.42
CA MET A 29 -11.75 11.00 -5.41
C MET A 29 -10.27 11.23 -5.74
N PHE A 30 -9.60 10.22 -6.29
CA PHE A 30 -8.23 10.37 -6.79
C PHE A 30 -8.14 11.31 -7.99
N CYS A 31 -9.15 11.28 -8.88
CA CYS A 31 -9.22 12.20 -10.01
C CYS A 31 -9.46 13.64 -9.55
N LEU A 32 -10.39 13.86 -8.62
CA LEU A 32 -10.66 15.16 -7.99
C LEU A 32 -9.42 15.70 -7.29
N ALA A 33 -8.72 14.86 -6.54
CA ALA A 33 -7.48 15.23 -5.87
C ALA A 33 -6.36 15.63 -6.83
N LYS A 34 -6.24 14.95 -7.97
CA LYS A 34 -5.27 15.35 -9.01
C LYS A 34 -5.48 16.81 -9.44
N TYR A 35 -6.73 17.26 -9.56
CA TYR A 35 -7.10 18.63 -9.92
C TYR A 35 -7.32 19.55 -8.71
N ASP A 36 -6.77 19.18 -7.55
CA ASP A 36 -6.82 19.94 -6.29
C ASP A 36 -8.24 20.36 -5.84
N GLN A 37 -9.23 19.51 -6.11
CA GLN A 37 -10.62 19.76 -5.72
C GLN A 37 -10.82 19.47 -4.22
N SER A 38 -11.55 20.36 -3.54
CA SER A 38 -11.68 20.34 -2.07
C SER A 38 -12.43 19.12 -1.53
N GLU A 39 -13.31 18.55 -2.33
CA GLU A 39 -14.15 17.37 -2.07
C GLU A 39 -13.30 16.13 -1.73
N ALA A 40 -12.09 16.05 -2.29
CA ALA A 40 -11.18 14.93 -2.05
C ALA A 40 -10.32 15.09 -0.79
N THR A 41 -10.29 16.28 -0.17
CA THR A 41 -9.37 16.59 0.94
C THR A 41 -9.65 15.73 2.18
N VAL A 42 -10.89 15.73 2.68
CA VAL A 42 -11.27 14.98 3.89
C VAL A 42 -11.15 13.45 3.69
N PRO A 43 -11.63 12.86 2.57
CA PRO A 43 -11.41 11.44 2.28
C PRO A 43 -9.92 11.06 2.26
N LEU A 44 -9.05 11.90 1.71
CA LEU A 44 -7.61 11.63 1.66
C LEU A 44 -6.92 11.75 3.02
N TRP A 45 -7.28 12.75 3.84
CA TRP A 45 -6.80 12.81 5.23
C TRP A 45 -7.19 11.55 6.01
N LYS A 46 -8.42 11.07 5.83
CA LYS A 46 -8.89 9.83 6.45
C LYS A 46 -8.10 8.62 5.98
N LEU A 47 -7.86 8.51 4.67
CA LEU A 47 -7.06 7.41 4.12
C LEU A 47 -5.62 7.44 4.64
N MET A 48 -4.99 8.62 4.73
CA MET A 48 -3.64 8.78 5.28
C MET A 48 -3.56 8.33 6.73
N TYR A 49 -4.53 8.74 7.56
CA TYR A 49 -4.65 8.29 8.94
C TYR A 49 -4.73 6.75 9.02
N GLU A 50 -5.66 6.16 8.26
CA GLU A 50 -5.84 4.70 8.23
C GLU A 50 -4.59 3.97 7.76
N LEU A 51 -3.84 4.50 6.79
CA LEU A 51 -2.60 3.90 6.30
C LEU A 51 -1.48 3.93 7.34
N ILE A 52 -1.30 5.04 8.06
CA ILE A 52 -0.32 5.16 9.14
C ILE A 52 -0.61 4.17 10.26
N HIS A 53 -1.89 4.04 10.63
CA HIS A 53 -2.32 3.07 11.64
C HIS A 53 -2.15 1.62 11.16
N PHE A 54 -2.53 1.32 9.92
CA PHE A 54 -2.34 0.01 9.31
C PHE A 54 -0.85 -0.39 9.26
N ASP A 55 0.02 0.56 8.93
CA ASP A 55 1.46 0.32 8.88
C ASP A 55 2.03 -0.08 10.25
N SER A 56 1.48 0.51 11.32
CA SER A 56 1.88 0.24 12.71
C SER A 56 1.26 -1.04 13.26
N ASN A 57 0.01 -1.35 12.90
CA ASN A 57 -0.69 -2.56 13.34
C ASN A 57 -1.54 -3.16 12.21
N PRO A 58 -0.95 -3.98 11.32
CA PRO A 58 -1.65 -4.51 10.14
C PRO A 58 -2.71 -5.57 10.46
N SER A 59 -2.75 -6.07 11.71
CA SER A 59 -3.68 -7.12 12.15
C SER A 59 -4.98 -6.58 12.73
N SER A 60 -5.05 -5.30 13.10
CA SER A 60 -6.27 -4.69 13.65
C SER A 60 -7.15 -4.13 12.52
N GLN A 61 -8.21 -4.85 12.16
CA GLN A 61 -9.15 -4.46 11.10
C GLN A 61 -10.26 -3.49 11.56
N GLU A 62 -10.42 -3.26 12.86
CA GLU A 62 -11.68 -2.71 13.41
C GLU A 62 -11.58 -1.29 14.01
N ILE A 63 -10.39 -0.70 14.15
CA ILE A 63 -10.21 0.39 15.15
C ILE A 63 -10.23 1.81 14.55
N THR A 64 -10.00 2.00 13.25
CA THR A 64 -9.68 3.35 12.72
C THR A 64 -10.89 4.20 12.32
N LYS A 65 -12.02 3.61 11.93
CA LYS A 65 -13.17 4.35 11.37
C LYS A 65 -13.89 5.22 12.40
N ASP A 66 -14.03 4.71 13.62
CA ASP A 66 -14.75 5.40 14.69
C ASP A 66 -13.89 6.51 15.31
N ILE A 67 -12.58 6.28 15.44
CA ILE A 67 -11.66 7.25 16.03
C ILE A 67 -11.56 8.51 15.15
N PHE A 68 -11.42 8.35 13.83
CA PHE A 68 -11.31 9.51 12.93
C PHE A 68 -12.54 10.44 13.02
N SER A 69 -13.73 9.89 13.26
CA SER A 69 -14.97 10.67 13.34
C SER A 69 -15.15 11.37 14.69
N GLN A 70 -14.48 10.87 15.75
CA GLN A 70 -14.59 11.38 17.12
C GLN A 70 -13.45 12.32 17.50
N THR A 71 -12.30 12.25 16.80
CA THR A 71 -11.13 13.09 17.03
C THR A 71 -11.27 14.46 16.35
N GLN A 72 -10.74 15.51 16.98
CA GLN A 72 -10.71 16.85 16.38
C GLN A 72 -9.81 16.88 15.14
N LYS A 73 -10.20 17.65 14.12
CA LYS A 73 -9.46 17.75 12.84
C LYS A 73 -8.00 18.18 13.05
N ASP A 74 -7.76 19.17 13.92
CA ASP A 74 -6.43 19.69 14.21
C ASP A 74 -5.51 18.63 14.82
N GLU A 75 -6.04 17.79 15.69
CA GLU A 75 -5.31 16.69 16.30
C GLU A 75 -4.93 15.65 15.25
N ILE A 76 -5.86 15.27 14.37
CA ILE A 76 -5.61 14.34 13.26
C ILE A 76 -4.51 14.87 12.33
N VAL A 77 -4.60 16.13 11.89
CA VAL A 77 -3.62 16.73 10.98
C VAL A 77 -2.24 16.77 11.62
N ASN A 78 -2.15 17.16 12.90
CA ASN A 78 -0.89 17.20 13.63
C ASN A 78 -0.28 15.81 13.83
N LEU A 79 -1.11 14.79 14.14
CA LEU A 79 -0.67 13.40 14.26
C LEU A 79 -0.08 12.90 12.94
N ILE A 80 -0.79 13.10 11.83
CA ILE A 80 -0.33 12.66 10.50
C ILE A 80 0.95 13.38 10.11
N LYS A 81 1.03 14.70 10.28
CA LYS A 81 2.25 15.48 9.98
C LYS A 81 3.43 15.02 10.83
N SER A 82 3.23 14.82 12.13
CA SER A 82 4.28 14.34 13.06
C SER A 82 4.80 12.95 12.66
N ASP A 83 3.89 12.04 12.31
CA ASP A 83 4.25 10.68 11.90
C ASP A 83 5.00 10.67 10.57
N LEU A 84 4.52 11.42 9.58
CA LEU A 84 5.18 11.59 8.28
C LEU A 84 6.57 12.21 8.41
N TYR A 85 6.72 13.24 9.27
CA TYR A 85 8.01 13.86 9.53
C TYR A 85 8.99 12.86 10.17
N LYS A 86 8.54 12.05 11.13
CA LYS A 86 9.36 10.97 11.72
C LYS A 86 9.79 9.93 10.70
N ARG A 87 9.00 9.72 9.64
CA ARG A 87 9.31 8.84 8.51
C ARG A 87 10.18 9.52 7.44
N GLY A 88 10.54 10.79 7.60
CA GLY A 88 11.42 11.54 6.69
C GLY A 88 10.71 12.29 5.57
N TYR A 89 9.38 12.48 5.64
CA TYR A 89 8.66 13.30 4.67
C TYR A 89 8.75 14.79 5.04
N THR A 90 9.42 15.58 4.21
CA THR A 90 9.75 16.99 4.47
C THR A 90 9.20 17.95 3.42
N TYR A 91 8.11 17.59 2.73
CA TYR A 91 7.56 18.45 1.69
C TYR A 91 6.78 19.64 2.30
N ASP A 92 7.33 20.84 2.18
CA ASP A 92 6.81 22.04 2.86
C ASP A 92 5.38 22.41 2.47
N ASN A 93 5.02 22.28 1.19
CA ASN A 93 3.66 22.57 0.72
C ASN A 93 2.60 21.66 1.35
N PHE A 94 2.98 20.46 1.81
CA PHE A 94 2.09 19.59 2.58
C PHE A 94 2.11 19.96 4.07
N LEU A 95 3.29 20.23 4.62
CA LEU A 95 3.42 20.59 6.04
C LEU A 95 2.76 21.93 6.37
N SER A 96 2.64 22.83 5.38
CA SER A 96 1.95 24.12 5.49
C SER A 96 0.42 24.04 5.35
N LEU A 97 -0.16 22.88 5.01
CA LEU A 97 -1.61 22.73 4.90
C LEU A 97 -2.30 23.07 6.21
N ASP A 98 -3.44 23.75 6.13
CA ASP A 98 -4.23 24.07 7.32
C ASP A 98 -4.88 22.82 7.94
N SER A 99 -5.30 22.98 9.19
CA SER A 99 -6.01 21.93 9.92
C SER A 99 -7.49 21.81 9.53
N ASN A 100 -8.01 22.75 8.75
CA ASN A 100 -9.43 22.79 8.38
C ASN A 100 -9.78 21.74 7.32
N MET A 101 -8.77 21.13 6.68
CA MET A 101 -8.91 20.09 5.65
C MET A 101 -9.75 20.58 4.46
N GLN A 102 -9.59 21.85 4.06
CA GLN A 102 -10.37 22.45 2.96
C GLN A 102 -9.63 22.51 1.62
N LYS A 103 -8.30 22.47 1.65
CA LYS A 103 -7.44 22.63 0.47
C LYS A 103 -6.29 21.64 0.49
N GLY A 104 -5.64 21.48 -0.67
CA GLY A 104 -4.42 20.72 -0.82
C GLY A 104 -4.64 19.22 -1.04
N SER A 105 -5.74 18.84 -1.66
CA SER A 105 -6.03 17.44 -2.02
C SER A 105 -4.97 16.89 -2.97
N ARG A 106 -4.33 17.74 -3.78
CA ARG A 106 -3.20 17.32 -4.63
C ARG A 106 -1.94 17.00 -3.83
N GLN A 107 -1.56 17.84 -2.87
CA GLN A 107 -0.42 17.62 -1.97
C GLN A 107 -0.65 16.36 -1.12
N LEU A 108 -1.89 16.13 -0.68
CA LEU A 108 -2.31 14.90 -0.01
C LEU A 108 -2.13 13.68 -0.91
N LEU A 109 -2.55 13.76 -2.17
CA LEU A 109 -2.40 12.67 -3.13
C LEU A 109 -0.92 12.34 -3.40
N VAL A 110 -0.06 13.35 -3.53
CA VAL A 110 1.39 13.16 -3.65
C VAL A 110 1.97 12.47 -2.41
N CYS A 111 1.60 12.97 -1.22
CA CYS A 111 2.02 12.38 0.04
C CYS A 111 1.56 10.93 0.19
N LEU A 112 0.34 10.63 -0.26
CA LEU A 112 -0.23 9.28 -0.29
C LEU A 112 0.60 8.36 -1.19
N GLY A 113 0.97 8.80 -2.39
CA GLY A 113 1.86 8.05 -3.28
C GLY A 113 3.20 7.74 -2.62
N TRP A 114 3.80 8.74 -1.97
CA TRP A 114 5.03 8.56 -1.20
C TRP A 114 4.86 7.52 -0.08
N LEU A 115 3.77 7.60 0.68
CA LEU A 115 3.50 6.69 1.79
C LEU A 115 3.32 5.25 1.31
N ILE A 116 2.54 5.03 0.25
CA ILE A 116 2.32 3.70 -0.36
C ILE A 116 3.65 3.09 -0.81
N TYR A 117 4.48 3.88 -1.48
CA TYR A 117 5.80 3.45 -1.96
C TYR A 117 6.74 3.12 -0.79
N HIS A 118 6.90 4.04 0.16
CA HIS A 118 7.85 3.90 1.26
C HIS A 118 7.48 2.77 2.22
N THR A 119 6.18 2.56 2.48
CA THR A 119 5.71 1.49 3.38
C THR A 119 5.69 0.12 2.70
N LYS A 120 5.87 0.07 1.37
CA LYS A 120 5.61 -1.13 0.54
C LYS A 120 4.23 -1.70 0.85
N PHE A 121 3.22 -0.83 0.90
CA PHE A 121 1.88 -1.14 1.38
C PHE A 121 1.30 -2.40 0.71
N ILE A 122 1.39 -2.49 -0.63
CA ILE A 122 0.85 -3.62 -1.39
C ILE A 122 1.56 -4.93 -1.02
N ASP A 123 2.88 -4.93 -0.88
CA ASP A 123 3.64 -6.11 -0.46
C ASP A 123 3.21 -6.59 0.93
N LYS A 124 2.94 -5.65 1.85
CA LYS A 124 2.44 -5.98 3.19
C LYS A 124 1.05 -6.62 3.11
N CYS A 125 0.14 -6.07 2.32
CA CYS A 125 -1.15 -6.69 2.04
C CYS A 125 -1.00 -8.10 1.47
N ILE A 126 -0.14 -8.30 0.46
CA ILE A 126 0.09 -9.63 -0.11
C ILE A 126 0.56 -10.61 0.97
N LYS A 127 1.53 -10.23 1.79
CA LYS A 127 2.05 -11.10 2.87
C LYS A 127 0.96 -11.45 3.89
N LEU A 128 0.13 -10.50 4.29
CA LEU A 128 -0.99 -10.77 5.21
C LEU A 128 -2.01 -11.73 4.61
N CYS A 129 -2.33 -11.57 3.32
CA CYS A 129 -3.21 -12.48 2.60
C CYS A 129 -2.64 -13.90 2.56
N LEU A 130 -1.37 -14.04 2.15
CA LEU A 130 -0.70 -15.34 2.08
C LEU A 130 -0.61 -16.02 3.46
N ASN A 131 -0.26 -15.27 4.50
CA ASN A 131 -0.21 -15.79 5.87
C ASN A 131 -1.58 -16.24 6.37
N SER A 132 -2.64 -15.47 6.09
CA SER A 132 -4.02 -15.84 6.44
C SER A 132 -4.42 -17.16 5.78
N ILE A 133 -4.14 -17.31 4.48
CA ILE A 133 -4.45 -18.54 3.72
C ILE A 133 -3.62 -19.73 4.23
N SER A 134 -2.33 -19.52 4.50
CA SER A 134 -1.45 -20.57 5.04
C SER A 134 -1.92 -21.06 6.41
N ASN A 135 -2.34 -20.16 7.29
CA ASN A 135 -2.84 -20.50 8.63
C ASN A 135 -4.15 -21.30 8.55
N LYS A 136 -5.05 -20.96 7.61
CA LYS A 136 -6.31 -21.72 7.39
C LYS A 136 -6.04 -23.15 6.91
N ASN A 137 -5.09 -23.31 5.99
CA ASN A 137 -4.86 -24.59 5.32
C ASN A 137 -4.01 -25.59 6.12
N LYS A 138 -3.43 -25.20 7.27
CA LYS A 138 -2.51 -26.02 8.09
C LYS A 138 -1.46 -26.80 7.27
N SER A 139 -1.08 -26.28 6.10
CA SER A 139 -0.15 -26.97 5.21
C SER A 139 1.25 -26.42 5.44
N ASP A 140 2.12 -27.27 5.97
CA ASP A 140 3.56 -26.99 6.14
C ASP A 140 4.26 -26.72 4.78
N GLU A 141 3.60 -27.05 3.66
CA GLU A 141 4.09 -26.80 2.30
C GLU A 141 4.22 -25.31 1.93
N LEU A 142 3.54 -24.40 2.65
CA LEU A 142 3.58 -22.96 2.37
C LEU A 142 4.67 -22.20 3.14
N GLN A 143 5.29 -22.81 4.16
CA GLN A 143 6.26 -22.12 5.03
C GLN A 143 7.68 -22.09 4.46
N ASN A 144 7.94 -22.73 3.31
CA ASN A 144 9.28 -22.93 2.76
C ASN A 144 9.50 -22.27 1.40
N LEU A 145 9.03 -21.03 1.23
CA LEU A 145 8.99 -20.37 -0.08
C LEU A 145 10.22 -19.47 -0.29
N LYS A 146 11.21 -20.03 -0.99
CA LYS A 146 12.34 -19.33 -1.66
C LYS A 146 11.90 -18.43 -2.84
N TYR A 147 10.60 -18.24 -3.04
CA TYR A 147 9.97 -17.67 -4.23
C TYR A 147 9.59 -16.19 -4.03
N ASN A 148 9.50 -15.42 -5.11
CA ASN A 148 9.00 -14.05 -5.06
C ASN A 148 7.48 -14.01 -4.77
N LEU A 149 6.94 -12.87 -4.34
CA LEU A 149 5.53 -12.76 -3.91
C LEU A 149 4.51 -13.22 -4.97
N ILE A 150 4.80 -13.00 -6.26
CA ILE A 150 3.90 -13.37 -7.36
C ILE A 150 3.89 -14.87 -7.61
N GLU A 151 5.03 -15.52 -7.51
CA GLU A 151 5.14 -16.98 -7.54
C GLU A 151 4.39 -17.60 -6.37
N GLN A 152 4.50 -17.03 -5.17
CA GLN A 152 3.74 -17.47 -4.00
C GLN A 152 2.23 -17.34 -4.23
N ILE A 153 1.75 -16.18 -4.72
CA ILE A 153 0.34 -16.00 -5.10
C ILE A 153 -0.10 -17.04 -6.13
N THR A 154 0.71 -17.28 -7.16
CA THR A 154 0.38 -18.23 -8.22
C THR A 154 0.29 -19.66 -7.69
N GLN A 155 1.18 -20.04 -6.78
CA GLN A 155 1.17 -21.34 -6.12
C GLN A 155 -0.07 -21.50 -5.24
N VAL A 156 -0.39 -20.51 -4.41
CA VAL A 156 -1.59 -20.52 -3.55
C VAL A 156 -2.87 -20.64 -4.38
N LYS A 157 -2.96 -19.94 -5.51
CA LYS A 157 -4.11 -20.12 -6.42
C LYS A 157 -4.21 -21.54 -6.96
N ARG A 158 -3.09 -22.17 -7.33
CA ARG A 158 -3.09 -23.57 -7.79
C ARG A 158 -3.55 -24.52 -6.68
N THR A 159 -3.14 -24.29 -5.43
CA THR A 159 -3.59 -25.11 -4.30
C THR A 159 -5.07 -24.88 -4.01
N ASN A 160 -5.56 -23.63 -4.01
CA ASN A 160 -6.97 -23.31 -3.84
C ASN A 160 -7.85 -23.98 -4.90
N LEU A 161 -7.43 -23.97 -6.17
CA LEU A 161 -8.14 -24.68 -7.24
C LEU A 161 -8.23 -26.19 -6.98
N LYS A 162 -7.15 -26.82 -6.52
CA LYS A 162 -7.16 -28.24 -6.14
C LYS A 162 -8.11 -28.51 -4.98
N VAL A 163 -8.01 -27.73 -3.91
CA VAL A 163 -8.89 -27.86 -2.72
C VAL A 163 -10.34 -27.68 -3.13
N ARG A 164 -10.67 -26.63 -3.89
CA ARG A 164 -12.03 -26.36 -4.38
C ARG A 164 -12.58 -27.51 -5.23
N SER A 165 -11.76 -28.09 -6.11
CA SER A 165 -12.17 -29.24 -6.92
C SER A 165 -12.48 -30.48 -6.07
N ARG A 166 -11.69 -30.73 -5.01
CA ARG A 166 -11.90 -31.84 -4.07
C ARG A 166 -13.14 -31.60 -3.22
N LEU A 167 -13.32 -30.40 -2.67
CA LEU A 167 -14.51 -30.03 -1.89
C LEU A 167 -15.81 -30.18 -2.69
N ARG A 168 -15.85 -29.76 -3.96
CA ARG A 168 -17.01 -29.97 -4.83
C ARG A 168 -17.27 -31.45 -5.13
N ALA A 169 -16.22 -32.27 -5.23
CA ALA A 169 -16.38 -33.71 -5.40
C ALA A 169 -16.93 -34.38 -4.12
N ILE A 170 -16.53 -33.90 -2.93
CA ILE A 170 -17.10 -34.32 -1.64
C ILE A 170 -18.58 -33.94 -1.56
N GLU A 171 -18.92 -32.68 -1.88
CA GLU A 171 -20.29 -32.17 -1.87
C GLU A 171 -21.21 -32.99 -2.80
N GLN A 172 -20.70 -33.38 -3.96
CA GLN A 172 -21.42 -34.22 -4.94
C GLN A 172 -21.39 -35.72 -4.60
N LYS A 173 -20.80 -36.11 -3.45
CA LYS A 173 -20.59 -37.52 -3.04
C LYS A 173 -19.91 -38.38 -4.11
N LYS A 174 -19.06 -37.76 -4.94
CA LYS A 174 -18.32 -38.43 -6.03
C LYS A 174 -17.04 -39.10 -5.56
N LEU A 175 -16.45 -38.60 -4.48
CA LEU A 175 -15.32 -39.25 -3.80
C LEU A 175 -15.84 -40.44 -3.00
N GLN A 176 -15.25 -41.61 -3.22
CA GLN A 176 -15.61 -42.82 -2.47
C GLN A 176 -14.84 -42.82 -1.13
N GLN A 177 -15.38 -43.48 -0.09
CA GLN A 177 -14.70 -43.62 1.20
C GLN A 177 -13.29 -44.28 1.10
N ASN A 178 -12.99 -44.95 -0.01
CA ASN A 178 -11.69 -45.56 -0.28
C ASN A 178 -10.66 -44.59 -0.89
N ASP A 179 -11.06 -43.40 -1.31
CA ASP A 179 -10.11 -42.34 -1.67
C ASP A 179 -9.44 -41.84 -0.39
N ARG A 180 -8.11 -41.69 -0.40
CA ARG A 180 -7.36 -41.16 0.75
C ARG A 180 -7.82 -39.73 1.07
N MET A 181 -8.83 -39.62 1.94
CA MET A 181 -9.29 -38.38 2.53
C MET A 181 -8.41 -38.01 3.72
N SER A 182 -8.02 -36.74 3.78
CA SER A 182 -7.42 -36.16 4.97
C SER A 182 -8.44 -36.09 6.11
N LEU A 183 -7.95 -35.93 7.35
CA LEU A 183 -8.81 -35.75 8.53
C LEU A 183 -9.75 -34.54 8.37
N PHE A 184 -9.25 -33.47 7.76
CA PHE A 184 -10.04 -32.27 7.45
C PHE A 184 -11.16 -32.57 6.43
N GLU A 185 -10.87 -33.36 5.39
CA GLU A 185 -11.89 -33.75 4.41
C GLU A 185 -12.94 -34.70 4.99
N LEU A 186 -12.55 -35.57 5.93
CA LEU A 186 -13.48 -36.43 6.67
C LEU A 186 -14.40 -35.59 7.57
N GLU A 187 -13.87 -34.59 8.25
CA GLU A 187 -14.65 -33.64 9.04
C GLU A 187 -15.68 -32.90 8.16
N LEU A 188 -15.26 -32.40 7.00
CA LEU A 188 -16.16 -31.73 6.05
C LEU A 188 -17.18 -32.68 5.42
N TYR A 189 -16.83 -33.95 5.20
CA TYR A 189 -17.76 -34.98 4.74
C TYR A 189 -18.88 -35.23 5.77
N GLN A 190 -18.55 -35.17 7.06
CA GLN A 190 -19.52 -35.32 8.15
C GLN A 190 -20.40 -34.08 8.35
N TYR A 191 -19.88 -32.89 8.00
CA TYR A 191 -20.59 -31.61 8.15
C TYR A 191 -20.68 -30.84 6.82
N PRO A 192 -21.59 -31.22 5.90
CA PRO A 192 -21.67 -30.62 4.56
C PRO A 192 -21.92 -29.11 4.54
N HIS A 193 -22.57 -28.56 5.57
CA HIS A 193 -22.81 -27.11 5.67
C HIS A 193 -21.50 -26.30 5.79
N LEU A 194 -20.44 -26.90 6.37
CA LEU A 194 -19.12 -26.29 6.46
C LEU A 194 -18.43 -26.23 5.09
N ILE A 195 -18.77 -27.13 4.15
CA ILE A 195 -18.19 -27.12 2.79
C ILE A 195 -18.56 -25.82 2.09
N SER A 196 -19.83 -25.44 2.09
CA SER A 196 -20.28 -24.20 1.42
C SER A 196 -19.64 -22.96 2.04
N GLN A 197 -19.45 -22.93 3.36
CA GLN A 197 -18.73 -21.85 4.05
C GLN A 197 -17.26 -21.79 3.62
N TYR A 198 -16.56 -22.93 3.59
CA TYR A 198 -15.17 -22.99 3.14
C TYR A 198 -15.00 -22.61 1.66
N LEU A 199 -15.93 -23.03 0.80
CA LEU A 199 -15.94 -22.66 -0.61
C LEU A 199 -16.08 -21.14 -0.80
N ASN A 200 -16.97 -20.51 -0.02
CA ASN A 200 -17.15 -19.05 -0.03
C ASN A 200 -15.89 -18.32 0.46
N GLU A 201 -15.23 -18.82 1.51
CA GLU A 201 -13.98 -18.23 1.99
C GLU A 201 -12.83 -18.38 0.98
N LEU A 202 -12.73 -19.54 0.30
CA LEU A 202 -11.77 -19.74 -0.79
C LEU A 202 -12.04 -18.83 -1.98
N GLU A 203 -13.30 -18.55 -2.30
CA GLU A 203 -13.67 -17.62 -3.38
C GLU A 203 -13.25 -16.19 -3.05
N LYS A 204 -13.50 -15.71 -1.82
CA LYS A 204 -13.01 -14.41 -1.36
C LYS A 204 -11.48 -14.31 -1.38
N ASP A 205 -10.79 -15.38 -0.98
CA ASP A 205 -9.33 -15.43 -1.02
C ASP A 205 -8.83 -15.38 -2.48
N ASP A 206 -9.44 -16.12 -3.41
CA ASP A 206 -9.12 -16.07 -4.84
C ASP A 206 -9.39 -14.69 -5.47
N GLU A 207 -10.48 -14.01 -5.08
CA GLU A 207 -10.77 -12.63 -5.49
C GLU A 207 -9.64 -11.69 -5.07
N LYS A 208 -9.19 -11.75 -3.81
CA LYS A 208 -8.05 -10.94 -3.32
C LYS A 208 -6.76 -11.24 -4.10
N LEU A 209 -6.47 -12.51 -4.34
CA LEU A 209 -5.28 -12.91 -5.12
C LEU A 209 -5.36 -12.41 -6.57
N ASN A 210 -6.56 -12.36 -7.18
CA ASN A 210 -6.75 -11.77 -8.50
C ASN A 210 -6.47 -10.26 -8.52
N LEU A 211 -6.87 -9.53 -7.48
CA LEU A 211 -6.56 -8.10 -7.35
C LEU A 211 -5.05 -7.86 -7.31
N PHE A 212 -4.30 -8.65 -6.53
CA PHE A 212 -2.85 -8.50 -6.46
C PHE A 212 -2.14 -8.83 -7.78
N LEU A 213 -2.60 -9.86 -8.50
CA LEU A 213 -2.07 -10.18 -9.83
C LEU A 213 -2.36 -9.08 -10.84
N TYR A 214 -3.56 -8.50 -10.79
CA TYR A 214 -3.94 -7.38 -11.65
C TYR A 214 -3.10 -6.13 -11.33
N TRP A 215 -2.97 -5.78 -10.05
CA TRP A 215 -2.13 -4.68 -9.59
C TRP A 215 -0.69 -4.86 -10.08
N ASN A 216 -0.06 -6.00 -9.80
CA ASN A 216 1.33 -6.26 -10.20
C ASN A 216 1.56 -6.11 -11.71
N LYS A 217 0.58 -6.48 -12.54
CA LYS A 217 0.66 -6.33 -14.00
C LYS A 217 0.57 -4.87 -14.47
N HIS A 218 -0.09 -4.01 -13.69
CA HIS A 218 -0.50 -2.66 -14.10
C HIS A 218 -0.02 -1.54 -13.17
N GLU A 219 0.79 -1.87 -12.17
CA GLU A 219 1.35 -0.93 -11.19
C GLU A 219 2.13 0.20 -11.87
N ASN A 220 2.82 -0.10 -12.96
CA ASN A 220 3.52 0.91 -13.75
C ASN A 220 2.59 1.99 -14.32
N ILE A 221 1.33 1.67 -14.61
CA ILE A 221 0.32 2.64 -15.07
C ILE A 221 -0.04 3.58 -13.91
N PHE A 222 -0.22 3.03 -12.70
CA PHE A 222 -0.47 3.84 -11.50
C PHE A 222 0.67 4.81 -11.22
N TRP A 223 1.92 4.35 -11.25
CA TRP A 223 3.07 5.23 -10.96
C TRP A 223 3.29 6.30 -12.04
N LYS A 224 3.16 5.96 -13.32
CA LYS A 224 3.18 6.96 -14.39
C LYS A 224 2.05 7.98 -14.29
N TRP A 225 0.88 7.56 -13.79
CA TRP A 225 -0.20 8.50 -13.49
C TRP A 225 0.16 9.40 -12.30
N MET A 226 0.76 8.86 -11.24
CA MET A 226 1.25 9.64 -10.09
C MET A 226 2.32 10.66 -10.49
N GLU A 227 3.23 10.32 -11.41
CA GLU A 227 4.18 11.28 -12.01
C GLU A 227 3.43 12.47 -12.63
N SER A 228 2.35 12.21 -13.37
CA SER A 228 1.53 13.28 -13.95
C SER A 228 0.78 14.16 -12.92
N VAL A 229 0.67 13.72 -11.67
CA VAL A 229 0.13 14.55 -10.57
C VAL A 229 1.19 15.56 -10.11
N LEU A 230 2.47 15.20 -10.19
CA LEU A 230 3.60 16.06 -9.85
C LEU A 230 3.84 17.15 -10.90
N ASP A 231 3.65 16.82 -12.18
CA ASP A 231 3.94 17.72 -13.31
C ASP A 231 2.92 18.86 -13.52
N GLN A 232 1.78 18.85 -12.81
CA GLN A 232 0.79 19.91 -12.97
C GLN A 232 1.20 21.16 -12.19
N PRO A 233 1.28 22.35 -12.84
CA PRO A 233 1.57 23.59 -12.12
C PRO A 233 0.50 23.78 -11.04
N THR A 234 0.95 24.03 -9.81
CA THR A 234 0.08 24.44 -8.72
C THR A 234 -0.56 25.74 -9.18
N THR A 235 -1.87 25.75 -9.45
CA THR A 235 -2.64 27.00 -9.55
C THR A 235 -2.70 27.61 -8.14
N ILE A 236 -1.59 28.19 -7.72
CA ILE A 236 -1.52 29.14 -6.63
C ILE A 236 -1.15 30.45 -7.31
N GLU A 237 -2.15 31.30 -7.49
CA GLU A 237 -1.93 32.73 -7.66
C GLU A 237 -1.15 33.22 -6.43
N ASN A 238 0.19 33.24 -6.54
CA ASN A 238 1.17 34.00 -5.76
C ASN A 238 2.60 33.64 -6.22
N HIS A 239 2.82 33.54 -7.53
CA HIS A 239 4.08 33.01 -8.06
C HIS A 239 5.23 34.03 -8.15
N ASP A 240 5.07 35.27 -7.66
CA ASP A 240 6.07 36.32 -7.89
C ASP A 240 6.89 36.77 -6.67
N ILE A 241 6.75 36.16 -5.49
CA ILE A 241 7.59 36.58 -4.32
C ILE A 241 8.29 35.42 -3.58
N LEU A 242 7.79 34.19 -3.62
CA LEU A 242 8.36 33.07 -2.84
C LEU A 242 9.26 32.10 -3.61
N SER A 243 9.19 32.05 -4.95
CA SER A 243 9.99 31.10 -5.75
C SER A 243 11.48 31.45 -5.84
N ASN A 244 11.87 32.71 -5.62
CA ASN A 244 13.26 33.14 -5.78
C ASN A 244 14.11 32.98 -4.51
N ILE A 245 13.48 33.00 -3.33
CA ILE A 245 14.20 32.89 -2.04
C ILE A 245 14.45 31.42 -1.68
N ASP A 246 13.48 30.53 -1.92
CA ASP A 246 13.62 29.11 -1.58
C ASP A 246 14.53 28.36 -2.55
N CYS A 247 14.51 28.65 -3.85
CA CYS A 247 15.45 28.04 -4.80
C CYS A 247 16.91 28.40 -4.47
N GLN A 248 17.20 29.65 -4.12
CA GLN A 248 18.56 30.08 -3.77
C GLN A 248 19.04 29.45 -2.45
N ASN A 249 18.16 29.29 -1.46
CA ASN A 249 18.49 28.61 -0.21
C ASN A 249 18.73 27.12 -0.41
N LEU A 250 17.92 26.45 -1.24
CA LEU A 250 18.09 25.03 -1.57
C LEU A 250 19.41 24.78 -2.33
N GLU A 251 19.79 25.68 -3.22
CA GLU A 251 21.04 25.59 -3.99
C GLU A 251 22.27 25.84 -3.09
N ALA A 252 22.17 26.76 -2.13
CA ALA A 252 23.20 26.98 -1.12
C ALA A 252 23.34 25.79 -0.15
N GLU A 253 22.24 25.18 0.29
CA GLU A 253 22.25 23.95 1.11
C GLU A 253 22.84 22.77 0.34
N LYS A 254 22.46 22.59 -0.92
CA LYS A 254 23.01 21.55 -1.81
C LYS A 254 24.52 21.73 -2.04
N GLN A 255 24.99 22.97 -2.17
CA GLN A 255 26.42 23.27 -2.25
C GLN A 255 27.16 22.93 -0.95
N LYS A 256 26.58 23.25 0.22
CA LYS A 256 27.17 22.86 1.52
C LYS A 256 27.27 21.34 1.66
N PHE A 257 26.23 20.62 1.24
CA PHE A 257 26.23 19.15 1.26
C PHE A 257 27.28 18.56 0.34
N ASN A 258 27.40 19.06 -0.90
CA ASN A 258 28.43 18.60 -1.83
C ASN A 258 29.85 18.88 -1.31
N ALA A 259 30.09 20.06 -0.73
CA ALA A 259 31.39 20.37 -0.12
C ALA A 259 31.73 19.45 1.06
N ALA A 260 30.72 19.03 1.85
CA ALA A 260 30.91 18.06 2.92
C ALA A 260 31.26 16.66 2.38
N ILE A 261 30.64 16.24 1.28
CA ILE A 261 30.97 14.99 0.58
C ILE A 261 32.40 15.04 0.06
N ASP A 262 32.81 16.11 -0.62
CA ASP A 262 34.18 16.27 -1.12
C ASP A 262 35.23 16.23 0.00
N THR A 263 34.88 16.78 1.17
CA THR A 263 35.73 16.75 2.36
C THR A 263 35.89 15.31 2.90
N LEU A 264 34.80 14.55 2.93
CA LEU A 264 34.82 13.15 3.36
C LEU A 264 35.58 12.26 2.36
N ASP A 265 35.42 12.49 1.06
CA ASP A 265 36.17 11.77 0.02
C ASP A 265 37.67 12.07 0.12
N SER A 266 38.04 13.33 0.37
CA SER A 266 39.44 13.70 0.61
C SER A 266 40.00 13.02 1.86
N ALA A 267 39.23 12.96 2.94
CA ALA A 267 39.64 12.26 4.17
C ALA A 267 39.79 10.75 3.95
N LEU A 268 38.90 10.13 3.17
CA LEU A 268 39.00 8.72 2.80
C LEU A 268 40.26 8.43 1.98
N VAL A 269 40.60 9.30 1.02
CA VAL A 269 41.85 9.19 0.24
C VAL A 269 43.07 9.31 1.14
N GLN A 270 43.08 10.23 2.10
CA GLN A 270 44.19 10.36 3.07
C GLN A 270 44.32 9.12 3.95
N ILE A 271 43.20 8.56 4.44
CA ILE A 271 43.20 7.33 5.23
C ILE A 271 43.73 6.15 4.39
N GLN A 272 43.34 6.05 3.12
CA GLN A 272 43.85 5.01 2.21
C GLN A 272 45.36 5.17 1.95
N GLN A 273 45.84 6.40 1.77
CA GLN A 273 47.28 6.67 1.60
C GLN A 273 48.09 6.34 2.86
N LEU A 274 47.57 6.67 4.04
CA LEU A 274 48.18 6.31 5.34
C LEU A 274 48.18 4.81 5.59
N TRP A 275 47.18 4.09 5.06
CA TRP A 275 47.13 2.63 5.14
C TRP A 275 48.16 1.99 4.19
N ILE A 276 48.29 2.49 2.97
CA ILE A 276 49.28 2.01 1.98
C ILE A 276 50.73 2.29 2.42
N SER A 277 50.97 3.34 3.23
CA SER A 277 52.31 3.70 3.71
C SER A 277 52.70 3.04 5.04
N ASN A 278 51.77 2.34 5.70
CA ASN A 278 52.01 1.57 6.94
C ASN A 278 51.90 0.05 6.75
N VAL A 279 51.82 -0.42 5.49
CA VAL A 279 51.97 -1.82 5.06
C VAL A 279 53.28 -1.97 4.31
#